data_AF-A0A5Q4ET80-F1
#
_entry.id   AF-A0A5Q4ET80-F1
#
_cell.length_a   1.000
_cell.length_b   1.000
_cell.length_c   1.000
_cell.angle_alpha   90.00
_cell.angle_beta   90.00
_cell.angle_gamma   90.00
#
_symmetry.space_group_name_H-M   'P 1'
#
loop_
_entity.id
_entity.type
_entity.pdbx_description
1 polymer ?
#
loop_
_entity_poly.entity_id
_entity_poly.type
_entity_poly.pdbx_seq_one_letter_code
_entity_poly.pdbx_strand_id
1 'polypeptide(L)'
;MGADNAGHSDARDRAAERCPRCGYDLGGEIETWRDRCPIDGVCAECGLRFRWAELLNPALRRLPWLYEHARSLREGDPLELANTRAFLTTVARSLLPWSFWRNVRPHHKMAQKRLALFVFMLFLAVSALHWIIFAGARLILEQIQLFNIGGGLVSIKTILESLFNAALYPFGMEWDVLSGFSRQKLDPSPLIVFLAYAYFTLFCALIALCAPSFWRSARTLPRHIVRITAYSLTLPVLAYLIFTTASAWVWTSEHYGARRTPAWWQYQTWITPDELLQVAITVFFAVFIWQMIFWWFGFRRGLGMRRRDATLLTALCAFTGVLGSTTGFLYTAAL
;
A
#
# COMPACT_ATOMS: atom_id res chain seq x y z
N MET A 1 37.44 -22.63 23.29
CA MET A 1 36.12 -22.67 22.62
C MET A 1 36.02 -21.41 21.75
N GLY A 2 36.23 -21.52 20.43
CA GLY A 2 36.29 -20.33 19.56
C GLY A 2 36.53 -20.65 18.08
N ALA A 3 35.95 -21.73 17.55
CA ALA A 3 36.24 -22.24 16.20
C ALA A 3 35.12 -22.09 15.16
N ASP A 4 33.90 -21.65 15.52
CA ASP A 4 32.73 -21.85 14.65
C ASP A 4 32.23 -20.63 13.84
N ASN A 5 32.92 -19.48 13.86
CA ASN A 5 32.43 -18.27 13.17
C ASN A 5 32.97 -18.03 11.75
N ALA A 6 33.90 -18.85 11.25
CA ALA A 6 34.51 -18.62 9.94
C ALA A 6 33.56 -18.89 8.76
N GLY A 7 32.65 -19.86 8.86
CA GLY A 7 31.80 -20.29 7.73
C GLY A 7 30.65 -19.36 7.35
N HIS A 8 30.28 -18.38 8.20
CA HIS A 8 29.10 -17.53 7.96
C HIS A 8 29.42 -16.23 7.18
N SER A 9 30.70 -15.88 7.05
CA SER A 9 31.14 -14.70 6.29
C SER A 9 31.10 -14.98 4.78
N ASP A 10 31.63 -16.13 4.37
CA ASP A 10 31.83 -16.51 2.96
C ASP A 10 30.51 -16.53 2.13
N ALA A 11 29.42 -17.06 2.69
CA ALA A 11 28.13 -17.09 1.99
C ALA A 11 27.48 -15.71 1.80
N ARG A 12 27.76 -14.74 2.69
CA ARG A 12 27.22 -13.37 2.58
C ARG A 12 28.01 -12.54 1.57
N ASP A 13 29.30 -12.79 1.48
CA ASP A 13 30.20 -12.07 0.57
C ASP A 13 29.96 -12.51 -0.88
N ARG A 14 29.78 -13.83 -1.12
CA ARG A 14 29.37 -14.35 -2.45
C ARG A 14 28.00 -13.87 -2.92
N ALA A 15 27.11 -13.46 -2.02
CA ALA A 15 25.83 -12.86 -2.41
C ALA A 15 25.97 -11.40 -2.91
N ALA A 16 27.05 -10.70 -2.53
CA ALA A 16 27.36 -9.38 -3.05
C ALA A 16 27.95 -9.46 -4.48
N GLU A 17 28.52 -10.60 -4.85
CA GLU A 17 29.10 -10.86 -6.18
C GLU A 17 28.05 -11.24 -7.22
N ARG A 18 26.75 -11.30 -6.88
CA ARG A 18 25.69 -11.61 -7.84
C ARG A 18 25.00 -10.36 -8.37
N CYS A 19 24.73 -10.33 -9.66
CA CYS A 19 23.92 -9.30 -10.28
C CYS A 19 22.56 -9.20 -9.57
N PRO A 20 22.16 -8.02 -9.07
CA PRO A 20 20.96 -7.90 -8.24
C PRO A 20 19.66 -8.04 -9.03
N ARG A 21 19.72 -7.86 -10.36
CA ARG A 21 18.59 -7.99 -11.27
C ARG A 21 18.33 -9.44 -11.66
N CYS A 22 19.32 -10.14 -12.21
CA CYS A 22 19.18 -11.49 -12.75
C CYS A 22 19.81 -12.62 -11.91
N GLY A 23 20.64 -12.29 -10.92
CA GLY A 23 21.33 -13.28 -10.10
C GLY A 23 22.57 -13.90 -10.73
N TYR A 24 23.00 -13.45 -11.91
CA TYR A 24 24.24 -13.88 -12.57
C TYR A 24 25.45 -13.64 -11.68
N ASP A 25 26.40 -14.57 -11.68
CA ASP A 25 27.63 -14.50 -10.90
C ASP A 25 28.62 -13.53 -11.56
N LEU A 26 29.03 -12.50 -10.82
CA LEU A 26 29.99 -11.49 -11.24
C LEU A 26 31.38 -11.76 -10.64
N GLY A 27 31.57 -12.84 -9.88
CA GLY A 27 32.86 -13.21 -9.28
C GLY A 27 33.97 -13.30 -10.31
N GLY A 28 33.70 -13.92 -11.47
CA GLY A 28 34.69 -14.01 -12.56
C GLY A 28 35.13 -12.65 -13.11
N GLU A 29 34.22 -11.66 -13.18
CA GLU A 29 34.59 -10.30 -13.57
C GLU A 29 35.46 -9.64 -12.49
N ILE A 30 35.11 -9.83 -11.22
CA ILE A 30 35.85 -9.30 -10.06
C ILE A 30 37.26 -9.90 -9.98
N GLU A 31 37.40 -11.21 -10.24
CA GLU A 31 38.69 -11.92 -10.26
C GLU A 31 39.66 -11.41 -11.33
N THR A 32 39.14 -10.79 -12.41
CA THR A 32 40.00 -10.20 -13.46
C THR A 32 40.61 -8.86 -13.06
N TRP A 33 40.19 -8.25 -11.94
CA TRP A 33 40.71 -6.96 -11.49
C TRP A 33 42.11 -7.13 -10.89
N ARG A 34 43.15 -6.90 -11.70
CA ARG A 34 44.54 -6.99 -11.26
C ARG A 34 45.04 -5.73 -10.57
N ASP A 35 44.78 -4.58 -11.19
CA ASP A 35 45.44 -3.33 -10.78
C ASP A 35 44.47 -2.30 -10.20
N ARG A 36 43.21 -2.27 -10.66
CA ARG A 36 42.21 -1.27 -10.25
C ARG A 36 40.79 -1.83 -10.32
N CYS A 37 39.99 -1.50 -9.31
CA CYS A 37 38.55 -1.72 -9.33
C CYS A 37 37.88 -0.68 -10.26
N PRO A 38 37.17 -1.09 -11.33
CA PRO A 38 36.41 -0.16 -12.14
C PRO A 38 35.30 0.50 -11.31
N ILE A 39 34.97 1.76 -11.60
CA ILE A 39 33.91 2.47 -10.87
C ILE A 39 32.53 1.95 -11.29
N ASP A 40 32.37 1.73 -12.59
CA ASP A 40 31.13 1.31 -13.23
C ASP A 40 31.26 -0.11 -13.81
N GLY A 41 30.16 -0.85 -13.78
CA GLY A 41 30.05 -2.20 -14.30
C GLY A 41 28.76 -2.40 -15.10
N VAL A 42 28.81 -3.37 -16.01
CA VAL A 42 27.64 -3.81 -16.78
C VAL A 42 27.53 -5.33 -16.66
N CYS A 43 26.37 -5.82 -16.24
CA CYS A 43 26.14 -7.27 -16.20
C CYS A 43 26.09 -7.83 -17.63
N ALA A 44 26.97 -8.79 -17.94
CA ALA A 44 27.03 -9.44 -19.26
C ALA A 44 25.70 -10.10 -19.68
N GLU A 45 24.94 -10.65 -18.72
CA GLU A 45 23.69 -11.36 -19.03
C GLU A 45 22.47 -10.45 -19.23
N CYS A 46 22.31 -9.41 -18.42
CA CYS A 46 21.08 -8.59 -18.41
C CYS A 46 21.30 -7.12 -18.77
N GLY A 47 22.55 -6.70 -19.00
CA GLY A 47 22.90 -5.33 -19.36
C GLY A 47 22.65 -4.30 -18.25
N LEU A 48 22.39 -4.71 -17.01
CA LEU A 48 22.22 -3.79 -15.89
C LEU A 48 23.52 -3.00 -15.68
N ARG A 49 23.42 -1.67 -15.73
CA ARG A 49 24.50 -0.75 -15.33
C ARG A 49 24.44 -0.51 -13.82
N PHE A 50 25.57 -0.62 -13.14
CA PHE A 50 25.69 -0.38 -11.70
C PHE A 50 27.09 0.14 -11.37
N ARG A 51 27.25 0.72 -10.18
CA ARG A 51 28.58 1.07 -9.64
C ARG A 51 29.04 -0.07 -8.76
N TRP A 52 30.29 -0.50 -8.91
CA TRP A 52 30.82 -1.62 -8.11
C TRP A 52 30.82 -1.31 -6.62
N ALA A 53 31.05 -0.06 -6.24
CA ALA A 53 30.92 0.39 -4.86
C ALA A 53 29.49 0.19 -4.30
N GLU A 54 28.44 0.45 -5.08
CA GLU A 54 27.05 0.24 -4.66
C GLU A 54 26.72 -1.25 -4.46
N LEU A 55 27.39 -2.14 -5.20
CA LEU A 55 27.16 -3.58 -5.13
C LEU A 55 27.95 -4.23 -3.97
N LEU A 56 29.24 -3.92 -3.89
CA LEU A 56 30.18 -4.53 -2.95
C LEU A 56 30.04 -3.96 -1.54
N ASN A 57 29.74 -2.66 -1.38
CA ASN A 57 29.57 -2.05 -0.06
C ASN A 57 28.14 -2.26 0.49
N PRO A 58 27.95 -3.07 1.55
CA PRO A 58 26.63 -3.33 2.13
C PRO A 58 25.96 -2.08 2.73
N ALA A 59 26.73 -1.05 3.10
CA ALA A 59 26.20 0.19 3.65
C ALA A 59 25.49 1.02 2.57
N LEU A 60 26.04 1.05 1.35
CA LEU A 60 25.45 1.78 0.22
C LEU A 60 24.20 1.10 -0.35
N ARG A 61 24.04 -0.22 -0.13
CA ARG A 61 22.83 -0.98 -0.50
C ARG A 61 21.62 -0.70 0.38
N ARG A 62 21.75 0.16 1.41
CA ARG A 62 20.68 0.50 2.35
C ARG A 62 20.29 1.96 2.20
N LEU A 63 19.01 2.16 1.94
CA LEU A 63 18.33 3.45 1.98
C LEU A 63 17.82 3.72 3.40
N PRO A 64 18.35 4.70 4.16
CA PRO A 64 17.98 4.92 5.56
C PRO A 64 16.51 5.24 5.79
N TRP A 65 15.87 5.87 4.80
CA TRP A 65 14.47 6.27 4.84
C TRP A 65 13.50 5.15 4.44
N LEU A 66 14.00 4.04 3.88
CA LEU A 66 13.17 2.96 3.39
C LEU A 66 12.94 1.94 4.51
N TYR A 67 11.67 1.67 4.82
CA TYR A 67 11.28 0.79 5.93
C TYR A 67 11.90 -0.61 5.86
N GLU A 68 12.08 -1.17 4.65
CA GLU A 68 12.76 -2.46 4.45
C GLU A 68 14.17 -2.50 5.08
N HIS A 69 14.87 -1.37 5.11
CA HIS A 69 16.26 -1.26 5.55
C HIS A 69 16.45 -0.64 6.94
N ALA A 70 15.40 -0.12 7.58
CA ALA A 70 15.47 0.44 8.93
C ALA A 70 16.11 -0.59 9.88
N ARG A 71 17.04 -0.30 10.79
CA ARG A 71 17.77 -1.40 11.47
C ARG A 71 16.82 -2.25 12.36
N SER A 72 17.08 -3.56 12.42
CA SER A 72 16.32 -4.45 13.35
C SER A 72 16.69 -4.08 14.78
N LEU A 73 15.76 -4.27 15.71
CA LEU A 73 15.94 -4.15 17.16
C LEU A 73 17.32 -4.69 17.57
N ARG A 74 18.30 -3.80 17.70
CA ARG A 74 19.59 -4.09 18.30
C ARG A 74 19.59 -3.33 19.60
N GLU A 75 19.94 -4.02 20.68
CA GLU A 75 19.94 -3.50 22.04
C GLU A 75 20.64 -2.14 22.11
N GLY A 76 19.89 -1.08 22.43
CA GLY A 76 20.45 0.22 22.83
C GLY A 76 19.97 1.47 22.08
N ASP A 77 19.44 1.38 20.86
CA ASP A 77 18.89 2.56 20.18
C ASP A 77 17.43 2.82 20.62
N PRO A 78 16.96 4.08 20.79
CA PRO A 78 15.54 4.43 20.92
C PRO A 78 14.81 4.10 19.60
N LEU A 79 14.54 2.82 19.44
CA LEU A 79 14.36 2.13 18.16
C LEU A 79 12.98 2.35 17.53
N GLU A 80 12.01 2.77 18.35
CA GLU A 80 10.63 2.96 17.93
C GLU A 80 10.46 4.21 17.06
N LEU A 81 11.15 5.31 17.40
CA LEU A 81 11.08 6.55 16.63
C LEU A 81 11.73 6.40 15.25
N ALA A 82 12.86 5.71 15.14
CA ALA A 82 13.56 5.52 13.87
C ALA A 82 12.73 4.66 12.88
N ASN A 83 12.12 3.58 13.36
CA ASN A 83 11.26 2.72 12.53
C ASN A 83 9.98 3.44 12.12
N THR A 84 9.34 4.18 13.04
CA THR A 84 8.16 4.99 12.74
C THR A 84 8.47 6.07 11.71
N ARG A 85 9.60 6.78 11.86
CA ARG A 85 10.04 7.77 10.87
C ARG A 85 10.31 7.14 9.50
N ALA A 86 10.98 5.98 9.45
CA ALA A 86 11.22 5.28 8.19
C ALA A 86 9.91 4.80 7.55
N PHE A 87 8.95 4.31 8.34
CA PHE A 87 7.62 3.93 7.89
C PHE A 87 6.89 5.12 7.26
N LEU A 88 6.74 6.22 8.00
CA LEU A 88 6.07 7.44 7.53
C LEU A 88 6.78 8.02 6.30
N THR A 89 8.11 8.06 6.29
CA THR A 89 8.88 8.53 5.14
C THR A 89 8.72 7.62 3.93
N THR A 90 8.60 6.30 4.14
CA THR A 90 8.35 5.33 3.07
C THR A 90 6.97 5.53 2.47
N VAL A 91 5.93 5.69 3.31
CA VAL A 91 4.57 6.02 2.87
C VAL A 91 4.57 7.32 2.08
N ALA A 92 5.11 8.41 2.63
CA ALA A 92 5.12 9.71 1.96
C ALA A 92 5.86 9.67 0.62
N ARG A 93 6.99 8.95 0.54
CA ARG A 93 7.75 8.84 -0.70
C ARG A 93 7.13 7.90 -1.72
N SER A 94 6.46 6.82 -1.30
CA SER A 94 5.81 5.91 -2.24
C SER A 94 4.66 6.59 -2.98
N LEU A 95 4.02 7.61 -2.40
CA LEU A 95 3.00 8.44 -3.07
C LEU A 95 3.51 9.20 -4.31
N LEU A 96 4.83 9.35 -4.48
CA LEU A 96 5.44 10.03 -5.63
C LEU A 96 6.27 9.04 -6.46
N PRO A 97 5.64 8.30 -7.41
CA PRO A 97 6.28 7.23 -8.19
C PRO A 97 7.65 7.57 -8.76
N TRP A 98 7.79 8.75 -9.38
CA TRP A 98 9.01 9.15 -10.07
C TRP A 98 10.17 9.36 -9.10
N SER A 99 9.88 9.91 -7.91
CA SER A 99 10.86 10.19 -6.87
C SER A 99 11.25 8.90 -6.15
N PHE A 100 10.26 8.06 -5.83
CA PHE A 100 10.46 6.77 -5.21
C PHE A 100 11.38 5.88 -6.05
N TRP A 101 11.01 5.62 -7.30
CA TRP A 101 11.75 4.72 -8.20
C TRP A 101 13.03 5.31 -8.77
N ARG A 102 13.28 6.62 -8.61
CA ARG A 102 14.61 7.21 -8.87
C ARG A 102 15.66 6.72 -7.86
N ASN A 103 15.23 6.51 -6.62
CA ASN A 103 16.11 6.14 -5.52
C ASN A 103 16.09 4.63 -5.26
N VAL A 104 14.95 3.96 -5.40
CA VAL A 104 14.82 2.52 -5.19
C VAL A 104 15.25 1.75 -6.45
N ARG A 105 16.53 1.37 -6.47
CA ARG A 105 17.17 0.57 -7.53
C ARG A 105 17.22 -0.94 -7.21
N PRO A 106 17.39 -1.81 -8.23
CA PRO A 106 17.49 -3.26 -8.04
C PRO A 106 18.57 -3.73 -7.06
N HIS A 107 19.69 -3.02 -6.93
CA HIS A 107 20.81 -3.41 -6.05
C HIS A 107 20.50 -3.29 -4.56
N HIS A 108 19.45 -2.57 -4.18
CA HIS A 108 19.05 -2.47 -2.79
C HIS A 108 18.51 -3.82 -2.31
N LYS A 109 19.01 -4.28 -1.16
CA LYS A 109 18.66 -5.58 -0.61
C LYS A 109 17.20 -5.60 -0.16
N MET A 110 16.41 -6.43 -0.80
CA MET A 110 15.01 -6.59 -0.41
C MET A 110 14.88 -7.47 0.85
N ALA A 111 14.12 -7.02 1.83
CA ALA A 111 13.82 -7.76 3.05
C ALA A 111 12.34 -8.17 3.07
N GLN A 112 12.00 -9.33 2.49
CA GLN A 112 10.61 -9.80 2.29
C GLN A 112 9.75 -9.72 3.55
N LYS A 113 10.26 -10.20 4.69
CA LYS A 113 9.53 -10.16 5.98
C LYS A 113 9.14 -8.73 6.38
N ARG A 114 10.00 -7.75 6.08
CA ARG A 114 9.73 -6.34 6.39
C ARG A 114 8.84 -5.65 5.39
N LEU A 115 8.89 -6.09 4.14
CA LEU A 115 7.94 -5.65 3.15
C LEU A 115 6.53 -6.13 3.50
N ALA A 116 6.38 -7.39 3.94
CA ALA A 116 5.12 -7.90 4.46
C ALA A 116 4.68 -7.14 5.72
N LEU A 117 5.60 -6.90 6.67
CA LEU A 117 5.32 -6.08 7.86
C LEU A 117 4.93 -4.64 7.49
N PHE A 118 5.55 -4.03 6.48
CA PHE A 118 5.18 -2.69 6.00
C PHE A 118 3.73 -2.65 5.53
N VAL A 119 3.35 -3.60 4.68
CA VAL A 119 1.97 -3.70 4.18
C VAL A 119 1.01 -3.91 5.36
N PHE A 120 1.32 -4.85 6.25
CA PHE A 120 0.51 -5.11 7.44
C PHE A 120 0.34 -3.87 8.33
N MET A 121 1.43 -3.17 8.66
CA MET A 121 1.41 -1.96 9.47
C MET A 121 0.67 -0.81 8.79
N LEU A 122 0.74 -0.71 7.46
CA LEU A 122 -0.03 0.26 6.69
C LEU A 122 -1.53 0.01 6.80
N PHE A 123 -1.97 -1.24 6.62
CA PHE A 123 -3.37 -1.61 6.83
C PHE A 123 -3.81 -1.34 8.26
N LEU A 124 -3.03 -1.79 9.25
CA LEU A 124 -3.34 -1.61 10.65
C LEU A 124 -3.47 -0.13 11.02
N ALA A 125 -2.51 0.70 10.60
CA ALA A 125 -2.53 2.13 10.89
C ALA A 125 -3.73 2.84 10.25
N VAL A 126 -4.07 2.51 9.00
CA VAL A 126 -5.24 3.09 8.33
C VAL A 126 -6.55 2.61 8.94
N SER A 127 -6.68 1.32 9.24
CA SER A 127 -7.88 0.78 9.90
C SER A 127 -8.07 1.38 11.30
N ALA A 128 -6.99 1.53 12.08
CA ALA A 128 -7.04 2.17 13.39
C ALA A 128 -7.43 3.66 13.28
N LEU A 129 -6.89 4.39 12.30
CA LEU A 129 -7.25 5.79 12.07
C LEU A 129 -8.72 5.93 11.67
N HIS A 130 -9.22 5.08 10.78
CA HIS A 130 -10.64 5.03 10.42
C HIS A 130 -11.51 4.78 11.65
N TRP A 131 -11.15 3.78 12.46
CA TRP A 131 -11.86 3.41 13.68
C TRP A 131 -11.98 4.60 14.65
N ILE A 132 -10.86 5.30 14.89
CA ILE A 132 -10.81 6.48 15.76
C ILE A 132 -11.71 7.60 15.21
N ILE A 133 -11.58 7.92 13.91
CA ILE A 133 -12.36 9.00 13.28
C ILE A 133 -13.86 8.69 13.36
N PHE A 134 -14.25 7.46 13.02
CA PHE A 134 -15.67 7.10 12.97
C PHE A 134 -16.30 6.99 14.35
N ALA A 135 -15.63 6.31 15.29
CA ALA A 135 -16.13 6.22 16.66
C ALA A 135 -16.23 7.61 17.29
N GLY A 136 -15.23 8.48 17.10
CA GLY A 136 -15.25 9.86 17.56
C GLY A 136 -16.40 10.67 16.97
N ALA A 137 -16.60 10.59 15.65
CA ALA A 137 -17.70 11.28 14.97
C ALA A 137 -19.08 10.84 15.50
N ARG A 138 -19.28 9.52 15.65
CA ARG A 138 -20.52 8.95 16.18
C ARG A 138 -20.79 9.41 17.61
N LEU A 139 -19.80 9.35 18.49
CA LEU A 139 -19.91 9.82 19.88
C LEU A 139 -20.28 11.30 19.97
N ILE A 140 -19.68 12.14 19.14
CA ILE A 140 -19.99 13.57 19.10
C ILE A 140 -21.45 13.78 18.70
N LEU A 141 -21.92 13.08 17.66
CA LEU A 141 -23.30 13.18 17.19
C LEU A 141 -24.30 12.68 18.23
N GLU A 142 -24.03 11.56 18.90
CA GLU A 142 -24.87 11.03 19.99
C GLU A 142 -24.96 12.00 21.16
N GLN A 143 -23.84 12.61 21.55
CA GLN A 143 -23.82 13.59 22.63
C GLN A 143 -24.61 14.85 22.26
N ILE A 144 -24.50 15.33 21.02
CA ILE A 144 -25.31 16.46 20.53
C ILE A 144 -26.80 16.11 20.58
N GLN A 145 -27.18 14.90 20.16
CA GLN A 145 -28.58 14.48 20.21
C GLN A 145 -29.12 14.40 21.64
N LEU A 146 -28.36 13.83 22.58
CA LEU A 146 -28.75 13.75 23.98
C LEU A 146 -28.96 15.16 24.56
N PHE A 147 -28.06 16.10 24.30
CA PHE A 147 -28.23 17.49 24.75
C PHE A 147 -29.49 18.14 24.16
N ASN A 148 -29.79 17.91 22.88
CA ASN A 148 -30.96 18.49 22.21
C ASN A 148 -32.30 17.99 22.79
N ILE A 149 -32.33 16.80 23.39
CA ILE A 149 -33.54 16.24 24.03
C ILE A 149 -33.55 16.42 25.56
N GLY A 150 -32.65 17.23 26.12
CA GLY A 150 -32.51 17.44 27.57
C GLY A 150 -31.93 16.23 28.32
N GLY A 151 -31.28 15.31 27.61
CA GLY A 151 -30.57 14.17 28.17
C GLY A 151 -29.22 14.54 28.78
N GLY A 152 -28.68 13.62 29.60
CA GLY A 152 -27.37 13.76 30.23
C GLY A 152 -26.19 13.37 29.33
N LEU A 153 -25.05 13.05 29.96
CA LEU A 153 -23.86 12.55 29.27
C LEU A 153 -24.12 11.19 28.61
N VAL A 154 -23.42 10.92 27.49
CA VAL A 154 -23.45 9.62 26.82
C VAL A 154 -23.08 8.50 27.79
N SER A 155 -23.87 7.43 27.80
CA SER A 155 -23.64 6.28 28.68
C SER A 155 -22.42 5.46 28.25
N ILE A 156 -21.77 4.77 29.19
CA ILE A 156 -20.65 3.87 28.86
C ILE A 156 -21.05 2.77 27.86
N LYS A 157 -22.30 2.31 27.92
CA LYS A 157 -22.87 1.35 26.99
C LYS A 157 -22.84 1.89 25.56
N THR A 158 -23.30 3.13 25.38
CA THR A 158 -23.26 3.84 24.09
C THR A 158 -21.84 4.04 23.58
N ILE A 159 -20.87 4.29 24.48
CA ILE A 159 -19.46 4.39 24.09
C ILE A 159 -18.95 3.06 23.51
N LEU A 160 -19.23 1.96 24.20
CA LEU A 160 -18.82 0.63 23.75
C LEU A 160 -19.50 0.22 22.44
N GLU A 161 -20.77 0.55 22.27
CA GLU A 161 -21.50 0.33 21.01
C GLU A 161 -20.90 1.12 19.85
N SER A 162 -20.59 2.41 20.06
CA SER A 162 -19.97 3.25 19.05
C SER A 162 -18.58 2.77 18.64
N LEU A 163 -17.76 2.33 19.61
CA LEU A 163 -16.47 1.68 19.34
C LEU A 163 -16.65 0.36 18.57
N PHE A 164 -17.60 -0.47 18.95
CA PHE A 164 -17.82 -1.77 18.32
C PHE A 164 -18.35 -1.63 16.88
N ASN A 165 -19.33 -0.75 16.66
CA ASN A 165 -19.86 -0.44 15.33
C ASN A 165 -18.81 0.17 14.41
N ALA A 166 -17.91 0.99 14.96
CA ALA A 166 -16.79 1.51 14.19
C ALA A 166 -15.85 0.42 13.67
N ALA A 167 -15.67 -0.66 14.42
CA ALA A 167 -14.83 -1.78 13.98
C ALA A 167 -15.53 -2.62 12.90
N LEU A 168 -16.86 -2.70 12.93
CA LEU A 168 -17.66 -3.48 12.01
C LEU A 168 -18.04 -2.76 10.71
N TYR A 169 -18.05 -1.43 10.72
CA TYR A 169 -18.47 -0.59 9.60
C TYR A 169 -17.78 -0.92 8.25
N PRO A 170 -16.44 -1.13 8.19
CA PRO A 170 -15.74 -1.65 7.01
C PRO A 170 -16.38 -2.85 6.31
N PHE A 171 -17.04 -3.71 7.08
CA PHE A 171 -17.64 -4.96 6.63
C PHE A 171 -19.12 -4.82 6.27
N GLY A 172 -19.66 -3.58 6.25
CA GLY A 172 -21.07 -3.32 6.00
C GLY A 172 -21.99 -3.85 7.09
N MET A 173 -21.47 -4.02 8.31
CA MET A 173 -22.21 -4.53 9.46
C MET A 173 -22.42 -3.42 10.49
N GLU A 174 -23.63 -3.34 11.02
CA GLU A 174 -23.93 -2.57 12.23
C GLU A 174 -24.63 -3.46 13.26
N TRP A 175 -24.25 -3.28 14.52
CA TRP A 175 -24.95 -3.80 15.68
C TRP A 175 -25.82 -2.70 16.28
N ASP A 176 -27.13 -2.92 16.30
CA ASP A 176 -28.07 -2.16 17.11
C ASP A 176 -28.50 -3.03 18.30
N VAL A 177 -28.46 -2.50 19.53
CA VAL A 177 -28.81 -3.28 20.72
C VAL A 177 -30.30 -3.61 20.81
N LEU A 178 -31.17 -2.86 20.14
CA LEU A 178 -32.60 -3.13 20.11
C LEU A 178 -32.99 -4.15 19.02
N SER A 179 -32.30 -4.16 17.87
CA SER A 179 -32.65 -5.04 16.74
C SER A 179 -31.61 -6.11 16.42
N GLY A 180 -30.49 -6.18 17.15
CA GLY A 180 -29.36 -7.05 16.84
C GLY A 180 -28.54 -6.56 15.64
N PHE A 181 -27.86 -7.49 14.95
CA PHE A 181 -27.13 -7.18 13.72
C PHE A 181 -28.11 -6.81 12.60
N SER A 182 -27.97 -5.60 12.08
CA SER A 182 -28.61 -5.23 10.81
C SER A 182 -27.54 -5.18 9.72
N ARG A 183 -27.77 -5.92 8.63
CA ARG A 183 -26.99 -5.69 7.40
C ARG A 183 -27.46 -4.38 6.81
N GLN A 184 -26.54 -3.44 6.68
CA GLN A 184 -26.82 -2.22 5.96
C GLN A 184 -26.71 -2.49 4.47
N LYS A 185 -27.68 -2.01 3.68
CA LYS A 185 -27.56 -1.88 2.22
C LYS A 185 -26.61 -0.71 1.90
N LEU A 186 -25.38 -0.74 2.38
CA LEU A 186 -24.34 0.16 1.91
C LEU A 186 -23.80 -0.43 0.60
N ASP A 187 -24.39 -0.01 -0.51
CA ASP A 187 -23.96 -0.40 -1.84
C ASP A 187 -23.18 0.73 -2.53
N PRO A 188 -21.90 0.51 -2.94
CA PRO A 188 -21.05 -0.63 -2.63
C PRO A 188 -20.36 -0.50 -1.26
N SER A 189 -20.15 -1.64 -0.58
CA SER A 189 -19.38 -1.64 0.67
C SER A 189 -17.94 -1.14 0.45
N PRO A 190 -17.33 -0.41 1.39
CA PRO A 190 -15.93 0.01 1.29
C PRO A 190 -14.94 -1.12 1.05
N LEU A 191 -15.25 -2.31 1.58
CA LEU A 191 -14.47 -3.51 1.35
C LEU A 191 -14.45 -3.90 -0.14
N ILE A 192 -15.58 -3.82 -0.85
CA ILE A 192 -15.64 -4.13 -2.29
C ILE A 192 -14.75 -3.18 -3.09
N VAL A 193 -14.82 -1.87 -2.79
CA VAL A 193 -13.98 -0.86 -3.44
C VAL A 193 -12.49 -1.14 -3.20
N PHE A 194 -12.13 -1.47 -1.96
CA PHE A 194 -10.77 -1.86 -1.62
C PHE A 194 -10.32 -3.14 -2.35
N LEU A 195 -11.16 -4.17 -2.36
CA LEU A 195 -10.89 -5.43 -3.04
C LEU A 195 -10.71 -5.22 -4.56
N ALA A 196 -11.41 -4.27 -5.17
CA ALA A 196 -11.20 -3.91 -6.58
C ALA A 196 -9.78 -3.37 -6.84
N TYR A 197 -9.24 -2.50 -5.98
CA TYR A 197 -7.86 -2.03 -6.12
C TYR A 197 -6.82 -3.11 -5.81
N ALA A 198 -7.07 -3.94 -4.79
CA ALA A 198 -6.21 -5.05 -4.43
C ALA A 198 -6.15 -6.06 -5.59
N TYR A 199 -7.31 -6.40 -6.16
CA TYR A 199 -7.43 -7.24 -7.35
C TYR A 199 -6.61 -6.67 -8.51
N PHE A 200 -6.79 -5.39 -8.83
CA PHE A 200 -6.03 -4.75 -9.91
C PHE A 200 -4.50 -4.82 -9.69
N THR A 201 -4.06 -4.54 -8.46
CA THR A 201 -2.64 -4.58 -8.08
C THR A 201 -2.05 -5.98 -8.19
N LEU A 202 -2.77 -6.99 -7.70
CA LEU A 202 -2.38 -8.39 -7.80
C LEU A 202 -2.41 -8.88 -9.25
N PHE A 203 -3.36 -8.40 -10.04
CA PHE A 203 -3.46 -8.74 -11.46
C PHE A 203 -2.30 -8.15 -12.27
N CYS A 204 -1.89 -6.91 -12.00
CA CYS A 204 -0.67 -6.34 -12.58
C CYS A 204 0.56 -7.19 -12.26
N ALA A 205 0.67 -7.65 -11.01
CA ALA A 205 1.74 -8.54 -10.59
C ALA A 205 1.68 -9.89 -11.33
N LEU A 206 0.49 -10.47 -11.47
CA LEU A 206 0.28 -11.72 -12.19
C LEU A 206 0.65 -11.59 -13.67
N ILE A 207 0.20 -10.54 -14.37
CA ILE A 207 0.60 -10.28 -15.76
C ILE A 207 2.13 -10.18 -15.87
N ALA A 208 2.77 -9.41 -14.99
CA ALA A 208 4.22 -9.26 -14.99
C ALA A 208 4.93 -10.61 -14.75
N LEU A 209 4.37 -11.46 -13.89
CA LEU A 209 4.91 -12.79 -13.63
C LEU A 209 4.63 -13.80 -14.75
N CYS A 210 3.55 -13.65 -15.51
CA CYS A 210 3.15 -14.58 -16.56
C CYS A 210 3.67 -14.20 -17.95
N ALA A 211 4.05 -12.94 -18.20
CA ALA A 211 4.51 -12.49 -19.51
C ALA A 211 5.87 -13.12 -19.90
N PRO A 212 5.93 -14.07 -20.86
CA PRO A 212 7.20 -14.75 -21.17
C PRO A 212 8.23 -13.81 -21.81
N SER A 213 7.75 -12.84 -22.59
CA SER A 213 8.56 -11.77 -23.17
C SER A 213 9.24 -10.91 -22.10
N PHE A 214 8.57 -10.70 -20.96
CA PHE A 214 9.10 -9.97 -19.81
C PHE A 214 10.30 -10.69 -19.21
N TRP A 215 10.23 -12.01 -18.97
CA TRP A 215 11.34 -12.75 -18.39
C TRP A 215 12.57 -12.80 -19.31
N ARG A 216 12.35 -12.89 -20.62
CA ARG A 216 13.43 -12.90 -21.61
C ARG A 216 14.14 -11.54 -21.71
N SER A 217 13.40 -10.42 -21.72
CA SER A 217 14.00 -9.09 -21.86
C SER A 217 14.52 -8.53 -20.53
N ALA A 218 13.80 -8.78 -19.43
CA ALA A 218 14.12 -8.17 -18.16
C ALA A 218 15.05 -9.04 -17.31
N ARG A 219 15.00 -10.38 -17.43
CA ARG A 219 15.73 -11.32 -16.56
C ARG A 219 15.70 -10.90 -15.09
N THR A 220 14.58 -10.35 -14.64
CA THR A 220 14.43 -9.80 -13.28
C THR A 220 13.98 -10.88 -12.33
N LEU A 221 14.50 -10.93 -11.12
CA LEU A 221 13.99 -11.87 -10.11
C LEU A 221 12.53 -11.55 -9.70
N PRO A 222 11.67 -12.56 -9.46
CA PRO A 222 10.26 -12.37 -9.05
C PRO A 222 10.09 -11.47 -7.82
N ARG A 223 11.10 -11.50 -6.96
CA ARG A 223 11.18 -10.72 -5.73
C ARG A 223 11.02 -9.21 -5.97
N HIS A 224 11.50 -8.69 -7.11
CA HIS A 224 11.35 -7.27 -7.44
C HIS A 224 9.91 -6.91 -7.82
N ILE A 225 9.16 -7.84 -8.41
CA ILE A 225 7.72 -7.67 -8.66
C ILE A 225 6.97 -7.57 -7.34
N VAL A 226 7.24 -8.49 -6.40
CA VAL A 226 6.65 -8.45 -5.05
C VAL A 226 6.85 -7.08 -4.38
N ARG A 227 8.04 -6.50 -4.53
CA ARG A 227 8.36 -5.16 -4.05
C ARG A 227 7.50 -4.06 -4.67
N ILE A 228 7.37 -4.07 -6.00
CA ILE A 228 6.52 -3.10 -6.72
C ILE A 228 5.08 -3.25 -6.25
N THR A 229 4.56 -4.48 -6.19
CA THR A 229 3.21 -4.79 -5.72
C THR A 229 2.96 -4.22 -4.33
N ALA A 230 3.82 -4.53 -3.36
CA ALA A 230 3.65 -4.11 -1.98
C ALA A 230 3.62 -2.57 -1.82
N TYR A 231 4.51 -1.84 -2.51
CA TYR A 231 4.50 -0.37 -2.43
C TYR A 231 3.37 0.27 -3.22
N SER A 232 2.92 -0.36 -4.29
CA SER A 232 1.77 0.10 -5.07
C SER A 232 0.44 -0.01 -4.30
N LEU A 233 0.39 -0.73 -3.19
CA LEU A 233 -0.78 -0.74 -2.30
C LEU A 233 -0.91 0.54 -1.46
N THR A 234 0.10 1.42 -1.43
CA THR A 234 0.08 2.59 -0.53
C THR A 234 -1.12 3.50 -0.77
N LEU A 235 -1.32 3.98 -2.01
CA LEU A 235 -2.42 4.90 -2.30
C LEU A 235 -3.79 4.21 -2.22
N PRO A 236 -4.01 2.99 -2.74
CA PRO A 236 -5.26 2.27 -2.54
C PRO A 236 -5.70 2.14 -1.08
N VAL A 237 -4.76 1.87 -0.17
CA VAL A 237 -5.07 1.77 1.27
C VAL A 237 -5.42 3.13 1.86
N LEU A 238 -4.76 4.22 1.44
CA LEU A 238 -5.15 5.57 1.87
C LEU A 238 -6.50 6.01 1.27
N ALA A 239 -6.77 5.66 0.01
CA ALA A 239 -8.04 5.95 -0.63
C ALA A 239 -9.21 5.20 0.04
N TYR A 240 -8.94 3.99 0.53
CA TYR A 240 -9.89 3.25 1.36
C TYR A 240 -10.30 4.04 2.61
N LEU A 241 -9.36 4.70 3.31
CA LEU A 241 -9.69 5.59 4.44
C LEU A 241 -10.64 6.72 4.04
N ILE A 242 -10.36 7.38 2.91
CA ILE A 242 -11.17 8.50 2.43
C ILE A 242 -12.59 8.01 2.12
N PHE A 243 -12.70 6.90 1.40
CA PHE A 243 -13.99 6.32 1.03
C PHE A 243 -14.77 5.85 2.26
N THR A 244 -14.16 5.06 3.15
CA THR A 244 -14.85 4.59 4.36
C THR A 244 -15.32 5.73 5.24
N THR A 245 -14.48 6.76 5.45
CA THR A 245 -14.85 7.93 6.26
C THR A 245 -15.97 8.76 5.61
N ALA A 246 -15.95 8.91 4.29
CA ALA A 246 -17.00 9.64 3.57
C ALA A 246 -18.34 8.88 3.59
N SER A 247 -18.33 7.55 3.36
CA SER A 247 -19.52 6.70 3.50
C SER A 247 -20.07 6.74 4.92
N ALA A 248 -19.19 6.65 5.91
CA ALA A 248 -19.52 6.75 7.32
C ALA A 248 -20.22 8.06 7.66
N TRP A 249 -19.73 9.17 7.12
CA TRP A 249 -20.31 10.49 7.32
C TRP A 249 -21.72 10.59 6.76
N VAL A 250 -21.92 10.17 5.51
CA VAL A 250 -23.26 10.15 4.89
C VAL A 250 -24.20 9.28 5.71
N TRP A 251 -23.77 8.08 6.09
CA TRP A 251 -24.59 7.17 6.86
C TRP A 251 -24.99 7.74 8.24
N THR A 252 -24.01 8.23 9.01
CA THR A 252 -24.29 8.82 10.33
C THR A 252 -25.27 9.99 10.19
N SER A 253 -25.08 10.81 9.16
CA SER A 253 -25.94 11.96 8.92
C SER A 253 -27.38 11.59 8.54
N GLU A 254 -27.59 10.54 7.74
CA GLU A 254 -28.92 10.01 7.45
C GLU A 254 -29.59 9.42 8.70
N HIS A 255 -28.84 8.63 9.48
CA HIS A 255 -29.36 7.99 10.69
C HIS A 255 -29.85 9.02 11.71
N TYR A 256 -29.09 10.09 11.92
CA TYR A 256 -29.44 11.14 12.86
C TYR A 256 -30.41 12.18 12.28
N GLY A 257 -30.37 12.43 10.97
CA GLY A 257 -31.32 13.31 10.27
C GLY A 257 -32.74 12.72 10.22
N ALA A 258 -32.89 11.41 10.04
CA ALA A 258 -34.19 10.76 10.01
C ALA A 258 -34.96 10.86 11.35
N ARG A 259 -34.27 11.08 12.48
CA ARG A 259 -34.88 11.23 13.82
C ARG A 259 -35.32 12.69 14.08
N ARG A 260 -36.34 13.10 13.32
CA ARG A 260 -37.32 14.21 13.50
C ARG A 260 -37.14 15.19 14.69
N THR A 261 -36.50 16.34 14.45
CA THR A 261 -36.85 17.63 15.09
C THR A 261 -37.21 18.70 14.03
N PRO A 262 -37.99 19.75 14.29
CA PRO A 262 -38.30 20.76 13.26
C PRO A 262 -37.10 21.64 12.83
N ALA A 263 -35.94 21.53 13.50
CA ALA A 263 -34.78 22.39 13.27
C ALA A 263 -33.64 21.75 12.44
N TRP A 264 -33.62 20.43 12.25
CA TRP A 264 -32.51 19.76 11.53
C TRP A 264 -32.57 19.89 10.01
N TRP A 265 -33.67 20.38 9.43
CA TRP A 265 -33.76 20.69 7.99
C TRP A 265 -32.69 21.73 7.57
N GLN A 266 -32.21 22.57 8.49
CA GLN A 266 -31.08 23.48 8.24
C GLN A 266 -29.70 22.79 8.23
N TYR A 267 -29.63 21.56 8.73
CA TYR A 267 -28.44 20.70 8.70
C TYR A 267 -28.60 19.53 7.72
N GLN A 268 -29.53 19.65 6.75
CA GLN A 268 -29.51 18.80 5.56
C GLN A 268 -28.08 18.77 5.05
N THR A 269 -27.53 17.56 4.96
CA THR A 269 -26.12 17.37 4.73
C THR A 269 -25.68 18.09 3.48
N TRP A 270 -24.58 18.82 3.60
CA TRP A 270 -23.89 19.44 2.47
C TRP A 270 -23.43 18.42 1.41
N ILE A 271 -23.60 17.13 1.67
CA ILE A 271 -23.23 16.02 0.79
C ILE A 271 -24.45 15.08 0.69
N THR A 272 -25.01 15.00 -0.50
CA THR A 272 -26.02 14.03 -0.93
C THR A 272 -25.36 12.67 -1.24
N PRO A 273 -26.09 11.55 -1.19
CA PRO A 273 -25.56 10.25 -1.62
C PRO A 273 -24.97 10.26 -3.04
N ASP A 274 -25.58 11.05 -3.95
CA ASP A 274 -25.09 11.22 -5.32
C ASP A 274 -23.73 11.93 -5.36
N GLU A 275 -23.53 12.97 -4.54
CA GLU A 275 -22.23 13.65 -4.42
C GLU A 275 -21.17 12.72 -3.84
N LEU A 276 -21.52 11.87 -2.86
CA LEU A 276 -20.59 10.86 -2.32
C LEU A 276 -20.18 9.85 -3.40
N LEU A 277 -21.13 9.37 -4.21
CA LEU A 277 -20.85 8.47 -5.32
C LEU A 277 -19.91 9.13 -6.34
N GLN A 278 -20.12 10.41 -6.67
CA GLN A 278 -19.24 11.17 -7.55
C GLN A 278 -17.82 11.30 -6.97
N VAL A 279 -17.69 11.60 -5.67
CA VAL A 279 -16.40 11.64 -4.98
C VAL A 279 -15.71 10.28 -5.04
N ALA A 280 -16.43 9.19 -4.78
CA ALA A 280 -15.92 7.84 -4.83
C ALA A 280 -15.40 7.46 -6.22
N ILE A 281 -16.18 7.74 -7.26
CA ILE A 281 -15.80 7.51 -8.66
C ILE A 281 -14.55 8.33 -9.00
N THR A 282 -14.50 9.59 -8.59
CA THR A 282 -13.35 10.49 -8.84
C THR A 282 -12.07 9.98 -8.17
N VAL A 283 -12.17 9.61 -6.88
CA VAL A 283 -11.06 9.01 -6.13
C VAL A 283 -10.63 7.70 -6.79
N PHE A 284 -11.57 6.89 -7.27
CA PHE A 284 -11.29 5.64 -7.97
C PHE A 284 -10.46 5.83 -9.22
N PHE A 285 -10.87 6.73 -10.11
CA PHE A 285 -10.09 7.02 -11.30
C PHE A 285 -8.72 7.64 -10.97
N ALA A 286 -8.65 8.52 -9.97
CA ALA A 286 -7.38 9.11 -9.55
C ALA A 286 -6.39 8.06 -9.04
N VAL A 287 -6.86 7.13 -8.19
CA VAL A 287 -6.07 6.01 -7.67
C VAL A 287 -5.64 5.09 -8.80
N PHE A 288 -6.55 4.77 -9.74
CA PHE A 288 -6.25 3.94 -10.89
C PHE A 288 -5.16 4.53 -11.79
N ILE A 289 -5.28 5.83 -12.14
CA ILE A 289 -4.27 6.54 -12.93
C ILE A 289 -2.93 6.55 -12.19
N TRP A 290 -2.95 6.86 -10.89
CA TRP A 290 -1.74 6.83 -10.07
C TRP A 290 -1.09 5.46 -10.06
N GLN A 291 -1.88 4.39 -9.95
CA GLN A 291 -1.40 3.01 -9.96
C GLN A 291 -0.69 2.70 -11.27
N MET A 292 -1.23 3.15 -12.41
CA MET A 292 -0.60 2.98 -13.72
C MET A 292 0.73 3.73 -13.83
N ILE A 293 0.79 4.96 -13.33
CA ILE A 293 2.04 5.71 -13.24
C ILE A 293 3.04 4.97 -12.34
N PHE A 294 2.59 4.49 -11.18
CA PHE A 294 3.41 3.77 -10.21
C PHE A 294 4.06 2.52 -10.82
N TRP A 295 3.26 1.68 -11.46
CA TRP A 295 3.74 0.46 -12.12
C TRP A 295 4.65 0.76 -13.30
N TRP A 296 4.35 1.78 -14.12
CA TRP A 296 5.22 2.19 -15.23
C TRP A 296 6.62 2.60 -14.75
N PHE A 297 6.70 3.39 -13.68
CA PHE A 297 7.98 3.76 -13.07
C PHE A 297 8.67 2.56 -12.40
N GLY A 298 7.90 1.67 -11.76
CA GLY A 298 8.39 0.40 -11.21
C GLY A 298 9.07 -0.46 -12.28
N PHE A 299 8.41 -0.66 -13.42
CA PHE A 299 8.98 -1.39 -14.56
C PHE A 299 10.18 -0.66 -15.18
N ARG A 300 10.05 0.63 -15.46
CA ARG A 300 11.11 1.37 -16.16
C ARG A 300 12.36 1.58 -15.31
N ARG A 301 12.21 2.07 -14.08
CA ARG A 301 13.34 2.44 -13.22
C ARG A 301 13.61 1.42 -12.11
N GLY A 302 12.55 0.89 -11.51
CA GLY A 302 12.68 -0.15 -10.49
C GLY A 302 13.29 -1.45 -11.03
N LEU A 303 12.90 -1.86 -12.23
CA LEU A 303 13.44 -3.06 -12.90
C LEU A 303 14.48 -2.76 -13.99
N GLY A 304 14.59 -1.51 -14.44
CA GLY A 304 15.50 -1.14 -15.53
C GLY A 304 15.04 -1.64 -16.91
N MET A 305 13.74 -1.72 -17.15
CA MET A 305 13.20 -2.10 -18.46
C MET A 305 13.35 -0.97 -19.50
N ARG A 306 13.41 -1.35 -20.78
CA ARG A 306 13.30 -0.39 -21.89
C ARG A 306 11.94 0.31 -21.82
N ARG A 307 11.90 1.59 -22.23
CA ARG A 307 10.67 2.40 -22.19
C ARG A 307 9.50 1.73 -22.93
N ARG A 308 9.77 1.12 -24.09
CA ARG A 308 8.76 0.43 -24.90
C ARG A 308 8.12 -0.73 -24.12
N ASP A 309 8.95 -1.62 -23.59
CA ASP A 309 8.49 -2.82 -22.85
C ASP A 309 7.69 -2.43 -21.59
N ALA A 310 8.19 -1.44 -20.82
CA ALA A 310 7.48 -0.94 -19.65
C ALA A 310 6.11 -0.34 -20.02
N THR A 311 6.04 0.39 -21.14
CA THR A 311 4.78 1.01 -21.61
C THR A 311 3.78 -0.05 -22.09
N LEU A 312 4.24 -1.06 -22.83
CA LEU A 312 3.39 -2.17 -23.27
C LEU A 312 2.82 -2.95 -22.10
N LEU A 313 3.65 -3.26 -21.10
CA LEU A 313 3.23 -4.01 -19.92
C LEU A 313 2.24 -3.22 -19.05
N THR A 314 2.49 -1.93 -18.83
CA THR A 314 1.55 -1.05 -18.14
C THR A 314 0.25 -0.90 -18.92
N ALA A 315 0.29 -0.76 -20.25
CA ALA A 315 -0.92 -0.65 -21.06
C ALA A 315 -1.77 -1.95 -20.99
N LEU A 316 -1.12 -3.12 -21.01
CA LEU A 316 -1.79 -4.39 -20.82
C LEU A 316 -2.45 -4.47 -19.43
N CYS A 317 -1.73 -4.07 -18.38
CA CYS A 317 -2.28 -3.97 -17.03
C CYS A 317 -3.50 -3.03 -17.00
N ALA A 318 -3.40 -1.83 -17.57
CA ALA A 318 -4.47 -0.84 -17.63
C ALA A 318 -5.72 -1.41 -18.29
N PHE A 319 -5.55 -2.00 -19.49
CA PHE A 319 -6.64 -2.59 -20.26
C PHE A 319 -7.38 -3.66 -19.45
N THR A 320 -6.63 -4.57 -18.83
CA THR A 320 -7.23 -5.65 -18.02
C THR A 320 -7.86 -5.14 -16.73
N GLY A 321 -7.32 -4.08 -16.13
CA GLY A 321 -7.92 -3.44 -14.96
C GLY A 321 -9.26 -2.80 -15.29
N VAL A 322 -9.33 -2.05 -16.40
CA VAL A 322 -10.58 -1.44 -16.87
C VAL A 322 -11.62 -2.53 -17.14
N LEU A 323 -11.26 -3.62 -17.81
CA LEU A 323 -12.16 -4.75 -18.03
C LEU A 323 -12.65 -5.36 -16.72
N GLY A 324 -11.75 -5.67 -15.79
CA GLY A 324 -12.10 -6.25 -14.49
C GLY A 324 -13.00 -5.35 -13.65
N SER A 325 -12.71 -4.05 -13.60
CA SER A 325 -13.53 -3.07 -12.88
C SER A 325 -14.90 -2.88 -13.52
N THR A 326 -14.99 -2.87 -14.86
CA THR A 326 -16.28 -2.77 -15.58
C THR A 326 -17.15 -3.99 -15.29
N THR A 327 -16.58 -5.20 -15.34
CA THR A 327 -17.32 -6.44 -15.03
C THR A 327 -17.78 -6.46 -13.57
N GLY A 328 -16.94 -6.03 -12.62
CA GLY A 328 -17.32 -5.95 -11.21
C GLY A 328 -18.44 -4.93 -10.96
N PHE A 329 -18.41 -3.80 -11.65
CA PHE A 329 -19.47 -2.79 -11.58
C PHE A 329 -20.79 -3.30 -12.18
N LEU A 330 -20.74 -3.94 -13.35
CA LEU A 330 -21.93 -4.54 -13.97
C LEU A 330 -22.53 -5.66 -13.12
N TYR A 331 -21.68 -6.46 -12.46
CA TYR A 331 -22.13 -7.52 -11.57
C TYR A 331 -22.81 -6.96 -10.31
N THR A 332 -22.26 -5.91 -9.71
CA THR A 332 -22.87 -5.25 -8.55
C THR A 332 -24.16 -4.52 -8.91
N ALA A 333 -24.25 -3.91 -10.09
CA ALA A 333 -25.49 -3.27 -10.57
C ALA A 333 -26.62 -4.27 -10.93
N ALA A 334 -26.30 -5.55 -11.11
CA ALA A 334 -27.26 -6.60 -11.44
C ALA A 334 -27.79 -7.37 -10.22
N LEU A 335 -27.16 -7.20 -9.05
CA LEU A 335 -27.60 -7.74 -7.76
C LEU A 335 -28.52 -6.74 -7.05
#